data_AF-A0A9D8XX89-F1
#
_entry.id   AF-A0A9D8XX89-F1
#
_cell.length_a   1.000
_cell.length_b   1.000
_cell.length_c   1.000
_cell.angle_alpha   90.00
_cell.angle_beta   90.00
_cell.angle_gamma   90.00
#
_symmetry.space_group_name_H-M   'P 1'
#
loop_
_entity.id
_entity.type
_entity.pdbx_description
1 polymer ?
#
loop_
_entity_poly.entity_id
_entity_poly.type
_entity_poly.pdbx_seq_one_letter_code
_entity_poly.pdbx_strand_id
1 'polypeptide(L)'
;LPATIVSRCQRFDFRRIPSDGIVGHLSKIAKAEGIDLTDAGARIIARMALGGMRDSISLLELCAGTNEAVNEELVTRVLGIGSRELPGQIVDAANDRDYPTLYRLVSDVVNSAQDLTVFFTELISYYRDLTVAKTLGDGAATYLDLSDAAFRSLVCSIRADCLKKRWKRSAAGAETVGRRQNSL
;
A
#
# COMPACT_ATOMS: atom_id res chain seq x y z
N LEU A 1 21.62 -3.17 23.18
CA LEU A 1 21.87 -4.08 24.32
C LEU A 1 23.35 -4.02 24.69
N PRO A 2 23.71 -3.99 25.98
CA PRO A 2 25.11 -3.97 26.44
C PRO A 2 25.89 -5.21 25.97
N ALA A 3 27.16 -5.05 25.62
CA ALA A 3 28.02 -6.14 25.14
C ALA A 3 28.17 -7.30 26.16
N THR A 4 28.06 -6.99 27.45
CA THR A 4 28.14 -7.96 28.55
C THR A 4 27.01 -8.99 28.52
N ILE A 5 25.79 -8.59 28.11
CA ILE A 5 24.64 -9.50 27.96
C ILE A 5 24.79 -10.31 26.67
N VAL A 6 25.15 -9.66 25.56
CA VAL A 6 25.29 -10.32 24.26
C VAL A 6 26.38 -11.41 24.29
N SER A 7 27.43 -11.23 25.09
CA SER A 7 28.52 -12.23 25.21
C SER A 7 28.13 -13.55 25.89
N ARG A 8 27.01 -13.59 26.62
CA ARG A 8 26.61 -14.75 27.44
C ARG A 8 25.26 -15.35 27.01
N CYS A 9 24.59 -14.76 26.03
CA CYS A 9 23.30 -15.22 25.54
C CYS A 9 23.42 -15.73 24.11
N GLN A 10 22.71 -16.83 23.80
CA GLN A 10 22.50 -17.23 22.42
C GLN A 10 21.54 -16.23 21.77
N ARG A 11 22.05 -15.49 20.79
CA ARG A 11 21.26 -14.50 20.06
C ARG A 11 20.55 -15.18 18.90
N PHE A 12 19.23 -15.03 18.86
CA PHE A 12 18.42 -15.38 17.71
C PHE A 12 17.86 -14.10 17.09
N ASP A 13 18.18 -13.84 15.84
CA ASP A 13 17.65 -12.71 15.09
C ASP A 13 16.46 -13.19 14.24
N PHE A 14 15.25 -12.83 14.67
CA PHE A 14 14.05 -13.09 13.89
C PHE A 14 13.89 -12.04 12.79
N ARG A 15 13.49 -12.49 11.61
CA ARG A 15 13.18 -11.63 10.46
C ARG A 15 11.67 -11.52 10.28
N ARG A 16 11.23 -10.52 9.52
CA ARG A 16 9.82 -10.40 9.11
C ARG A 16 9.39 -11.66 8.37
N ILE A 17 8.17 -12.12 8.65
CA ILE A 17 7.58 -13.27 7.98
C ILE A 17 7.09 -12.80 6.61
N PRO A 18 7.42 -13.50 5.51
CA PRO A 18 6.89 -13.16 4.19
C PRO A 18 5.37 -13.29 4.16
N SER A 19 4.70 -12.48 3.34
CA SER A 19 3.23 -12.43 3.25
C SER A 19 2.62 -13.80 2.96
N ASP A 20 3.20 -14.57 2.04
CA ASP A 20 2.76 -15.94 1.73
C ASP A 20 2.85 -16.89 2.94
N GLY A 21 3.87 -16.69 3.78
CA GLY A 21 4.05 -17.45 5.02
C GLY A 21 2.95 -17.13 6.03
N ILE A 22 2.52 -15.87 6.11
CA ILE A 22 1.40 -15.45 6.95
C ILE A 22 0.10 -16.02 6.41
N VAL A 23 -0.20 -15.83 5.11
CA VAL A 23 -1.41 -16.35 4.47
C VAL A 23 -1.55 -17.86 4.71
N GLY A 24 -0.48 -18.61 4.45
CA GLY A 24 -0.48 -20.06 4.66
C GLY A 24 -0.69 -20.47 6.12
N HIS A 25 -0.26 -19.66 7.09
CA HIS A 25 -0.51 -19.91 8.51
C HIS A 25 -1.94 -19.55 8.91
N LEU A 26 -2.45 -18.41 8.46
CA LEU A 26 -3.84 -17.99 8.70
C LEU A 26 -4.84 -19.00 8.12
N SER A 27 -4.59 -19.51 6.91
CA SER A 27 -5.44 -20.56 6.33
C SER A 27 -5.44 -21.86 7.14
N LYS A 28 -4.33 -22.20 7.83
CA LYS A 28 -4.29 -23.37 8.73
C LYS A 28 -5.11 -23.14 9.99
N ILE A 29 -4.96 -21.95 10.61
CA ILE A 29 -5.74 -21.56 11.80
C ILE A 29 -7.23 -21.53 11.46
N ALA A 30 -7.60 -20.86 10.37
CA ALA A 30 -8.99 -20.74 9.94
C ALA A 30 -9.65 -22.11 9.72
N LYS A 31 -8.94 -23.06 9.09
CA LYS A 31 -9.44 -24.44 8.92
C LYS A 31 -9.59 -25.19 10.25
N ALA A 32 -8.70 -24.97 11.22
CA ALA A 32 -8.78 -25.63 12.52
C ALA A 32 -9.92 -25.07 13.39
N GLU A 33 -10.18 -23.77 13.30
CA GLU A 33 -11.22 -23.05 14.05
C GLU A 33 -12.59 -23.04 13.34
N GLY A 34 -12.67 -23.55 12.10
CA GLY A 34 -13.91 -23.53 11.31
C GLY A 34 -14.30 -22.15 10.76
N ILE A 35 -13.33 -21.25 10.60
CA ILE A 35 -13.51 -19.91 10.02
C ILE A 35 -13.47 -20.02 8.50
N ASP A 36 -14.50 -19.51 7.82
CA ASP A 36 -14.52 -19.42 6.35
C ASP A 36 -13.64 -18.23 5.89
N LEU A 37 -12.36 -18.49 5.65
CA LEU A 37 -11.37 -17.49 5.22
C LEU A 37 -11.02 -17.67 3.74
N THR A 38 -11.27 -16.63 2.95
CA THR A 38 -10.86 -16.59 1.54
C THR A 38 -9.38 -16.17 1.39
N ASP A 39 -8.74 -16.61 0.30
CA ASP A 39 -7.34 -16.25 0.01
C ASP A 39 -7.14 -14.73 -0.16
N ALA A 40 -8.11 -14.04 -0.78
CA ALA A 40 -8.09 -12.59 -0.94
C ALA A 40 -8.14 -11.86 0.42
N GLY A 41 -9.04 -12.29 1.32
CA GLY A 41 -9.11 -11.77 2.68
C GLY A 41 -7.83 -12.00 3.47
N ALA A 42 -7.28 -13.22 3.40
CA ALA A 42 -6.03 -13.57 4.06
C ALA A 42 -4.84 -12.71 3.59
N ARG A 43 -4.76 -12.40 2.29
CA ARG A 43 -3.72 -11.52 1.73
C ARG A 43 -3.82 -10.09 2.22
N ILE A 44 -5.02 -9.56 2.41
CA ILE A 44 -5.22 -8.21 2.96
C ILE A 44 -4.75 -8.17 4.41
N ILE A 45 -5.16 -9.16 5.22
CA ILE A 45 -4.72 -9.29 6.62
C ILE A 45 -3.19 -9.40 6.70
N ALA A 46 -2.57 -10.25 5.87
CA ALA A 46 -1.12 -10.44 5.86
C ALA A 46 -0.36 -9.14 5.52
N ARG A 47 -0.90 -8.35 4.58
CA ARG A 47 -0.33 -7.05 4.21
C ARG A 47 -0.42 -6.05 5.35
N MET A 48 -1.56 -6.00 6.04
CA MET A 48 -1.80 -5.10 7.18
C MET A 48 -0.96 -5.46 8.39
N ALA A 49 -0.65 -6.73 8.58
CA ALA A 49 0.19 -7.19 9.69
C ALA A 49 1.69 -6.91 9.51
N LEU A 50 2.13 -6.45 8.32
CA LEU A 50 3.52 -6.04 8.04
C LEU A 50 4.59 -7.08 8.47
N GLY A 51 4.31 -8.37 8.38
CA GLY A 51 5.24 -9.43 8.75
C GLY A 51 5.17 -9.88 10.22
N GLY A 52 4.23 -9.34 11.01
CA GLY A 52 3.94 -9.73 12.39
C GLY A 52 2.84 -10.81 12.45
N MET A 53 3.19 -12.04 12.86
CA MET A 53 2.19 -13.12 12.97
C MET A 53 1.11 -12.81 14.00
N ARG A 54 1.49 -12.21 15.13
CA ARG A 54 0.54 -11.86 16.20
C ARG A 54 -0.52 -10.90 15.69
N ASP A 55 -0.10 -9.84 15.03
CA ASP A 55 -1.02 -8.83 14.47
C ASP A 55 -1.93 -9.47 13.41
N SER A 56 -1.39 -10.39 12.60
CA SER A 56 -2.16 -11.14 11.61
C SER A 56 -3.29 -11.96 12.24
N ILE A 57 -3.00 -12.66 13.35
CA ILE A 57 -3.97 -13.48 14.07
C ILE A 57 -5.01 -12.58 14.75
N SER A 58 -4.60 -11.49 15.39
CA SER A 58 -5.54 -10.55 16.02
C SER A 58 -6.49 -9.92 15.00
N LEU A 59 -6.02 -9.60 13.79
CA LEU A 59 -6.87 -9.10 12.70
C LEU A 59 -7.83 -10.18 12.18
N LEU A 60 -7.39 -11.44 12.09
CA LEU A 60 -8.24 -12.58 11.72
C LEU A 60 -9.34 -12.79 12.74
N GLU A 61 -9.01 -12.80 14.04
CA GLU A 61 -9.96 -12.94 15.14
C GLU A 61 -10.99 -11.80 15.14
N LEU A 62 -10.54 -10.56 14.91
CA LEU A 62 -11.42 -9.40 14.78
C LEU A 62 -12.44 -9.58 13.64
N CYS A 63 -12.00 -10.08 12.47
CA CYS A 63 -12.89 -10.32 11.34
C CYS A 63 -13.81 -11.52 11.58
N ALA A 64 -13.30 -12.59 12.18
CA ALA A 64 -14.09 -13.79 12.50
C ALA A 64 -15.21 -13.50 13.51
N GLY A 65 -15.04 -12.48 14.36
CA GLY A 65 -16.05 -12.04 15.33
C GLY A 65 -17.38 -11.59 14.71
N THR A 66 -17.45 -11.30 13.39
CA THR A 66 -18.73 -10.96 12.73
C THR A 66 -19.56 -12.19 12.35
N ASN A 67 -19.00 -13.39 12.49
CA ASN A 67 -19.64 -14.66 12.13
C ASN A 67 -20.08 -14.76 10.64
N GLU A 68 -19.45 -13.94 9.79
CA GLU A 68 -19.56 -13.97 8.33
C GLU A 68 -18.31 -14.60 7.71
N ALA A 69 -18.37 -14.94 6.42
CA ALA A 69 -17.19 -15.37 5.68
C ALA A 69 -16.16 -14.23 5.58
N VAL A 70 -14.91 -14.51 5.95
CA VAL A 70 -13.79 -13.57 5.93
C VAL A 70 -13.28 -13.41 4.49
N ASN A 71 -14.00 -12.58 3.76
CA ASN A 71 -13.72 -12.17 2.39
C ASN A 71 -13.05 -10.78 2.32
N GLU A 72 -12.61 -10.37 1.13
CA GLU A 72 -11.97 -9.06 0.91
C GLU A 72 -12.86 -7.89 1.35
N GLU A 73 -14.16 -7.96 1.06
CA GLU A 73 -15.13 -6.93 1.43
C GLU A 73 -15.29 -6.79 2.94
N LEU A 74 -15.41 -7.92 3.66
CA LEU A 74 -15.51 -7.94 5.11
C LEU A 74 -14.25 -7.38 5.75
N VAL A 75 -13.07 -7.85 5.34
CA VAL A 75 -11.79 -7.39 5.89
C VAL A 75 -11.63 -5.89 5.67
N THR A 76 -11.94 -5.40 4.47
CA THR A 76 -11.89 -3.97 4.13
C THR A 76 -12.85 -3.16 5.00
N ARG A 77 -14.08 -3.66 5.19
CA ARG A 77 -15.11 -3.03 6.03
C ARG A 77 -14.72 -2.98 7.50
N VAL A 78 -14.26 -4.11 8.06
CA VAL A 78 -13.93 -4.26 9.49
C VAL A 78 -12.68 -3.46 9.86
N LEU A 79 -11.66 -3.50 9.00
CA LEU A 79 -10.42 -2.76 9.25
C LEU A 79 -10.52 -1.28 8.87
N GLY A 80 -11.65 -0.85 8.31
CA GLY A 80 -11.85 0.52 7.83
C GLY A 80 -10.84 0.91 6.74
N ILE A 81 -10.27 -0.07 6.05
CA ILE A 81 -9.28 0.13 5.01
C ILE A 81 -10.01 0.71 3.79
N GLY A 82 -9.54 1.83 3.28
CA GLY A 82 -10.05 2.38 2.03
C GLY A 82 -9.58 1.55 0.84
N SER A 83 -10.28 1.62 -0.29
CA SER A 83 -9.68 1.12 -1.53
C SER A 83 -8.34 1.86 -1.75
N ARG A 84 -7.34 1.16 -2.32
CA ARG A 84 -6.04 1.77 -2.69
C ARG A 84 -6.15 3.00 -3.60
N GLU A 85 -7.35 3.25 -4.12
CA GLU A 85 -7.70 4.40 -4.93
C GLU A 85 -7.57 5.70 -4.14
N LEU A 86 -7.92 5.74 -2.85
CA LEU A 86 -7.89 6.97 -2.07
C LEU A 86 -6.46 7.49 -1.84
N PRO A 87 -5.49 6.66 -1.38
CA PRO A 87 -4.08 7.04 -1.41
C PRO A 87 -3.60 7.47 -2.80
N GLY A 88 -4.01 6.75 -3.86
CA GLY A 88 -3.66 7.08 -5.23
C GLY A 88 -4.15 8.46 -5.67
N GLN A 89 -5.43 8.78 -5.42
CA GLN A 89 -6.03 10.07 -5.74
C GLN A 89 -5.35 11.22 -4.99
N ILE A 90 -4.95 11.00 -3.73
CA ILE A 90 -4.22 12.00 -2.94
C ILE A 90 -2.83 12.24 -3.52
N VAL A 91 -2.11 11.19 -3.91
CA VAL A 91 -0.81 11.34 -4.59
C VAL A 91 -0.96 12.05 -5.93
N ASP A 92 -1.96 11.68 -6.73
CA ASP A 92 -2.23 12.28 -8.04
C ASP A 92 -2.58 13.78 -7.91
N ALA A 93 -3.49 14.14 -6.98
CA ALA A 93 -3.87 15.53 -6.72
C ALA A 93 -2.68 16.36 -6.21
N ALA A 94 -1.86 15.80 -5.31
CA ALA A 94 -0.64 16.44 -4.83
C ALA A 94 0.37 16.67 -5.96
N ASN A 95 0.50 15.73 -6.88
CA ASN A 95 1.42 15.82 -8.00
C ASN A 95 0.94 16.80 -9.09
N ASP A 96 -0.36 16.84 -9.37
CA ASP A 96 -0.97 17.77 -10.31
C ASP A 96 -1.11 19.21 -9.73
N ARG A 97 -0.77 19.40 -8.45
CA ARG A 97 -0.95 20.65 -7.67
C ARG A 97 -2.41 21.11 -7.61
N ASP A 98 -3.34 20.16 -7.65
CA ASP A 98 -4.77 20.41 -7.48
C ASP A 98 -5.10 20.48 -5.98
N TYR A 99 -4.79 21.62 -5.37
CA TYR A 99 -5.03 21.86 -3.94
C TYR A 99 -6.52 21.75 -3.55
N PRO A 100 -7.49 22.28 -4.33
CA PRO A 100 -8.91 22.12 -4.01
C PRO A 100 -9.33 20.65 -3.87
N THR A 101 -8.95 19.79 -4.83
CA THR A 101 -9.27 18.36 -4.76
C THR A 101 -8.53 17.68 -3.60
N LEU A 102 -7.26 18.02 -3.37
CA LEU A 102 -6.48 17.47 -2.27
C LEU A 102 -7.12 17.77 -0.91
N TYR A 103 -7.48 19.03 -0.64
CA TYR A 103 -8.11 19.41 0.63
C TYR A 103 -9.50 18.78 0.79
N ARG A 104 -10.27 18.62 -0.31
CA ARG A 104 -11.55 17.89 -0.27
C ARG A 104 -11.34 16.44 0.14
N LEU A 105 -10.41 15.72 -0.50
CA LEU A 105 -10.12 14.32 -0.18
C LEU A 105 -9.65 14.14 1.26
N VAL A 106 -8.77 15.03 1.75
CA VAL A 106 -8.32 15.01 3.15
C VAL A 106 -9.49 15.29 4.10
N SER A 107 -10.35 16.26 3.78
CA SER A 107 -11.56 16.54 4.56
C SER A 107 -12.50 15.33 4.59
N ASP A 108 -12.68 14.64 3.47
CA ASP A 108 -13.52 13.44 3.39
C ASP A 108 -12.95 12.32 4.28
N VAL A 109 -11.62 12.11 4.29
CA VAL A 109 -10.96 11.13 5.17
C VAL A 109 -11.14 11.51 6.64
N VAL A 110 -10.87 12.76 7.00
CA VAL A 110 -10.94 13.24 8.39
C VAL A 110 -12.37 13.20 8.95
N ASN A 111 -13.37 13.46 8.11
CA ASN A 111 -14.79 13.39 8.50
C ASN A 111 -15.39 11.99 8.36
N SER A 112 -14.65 11.03 7.79
CA SER A 112 -15.06 9.64 7.75
C SER A 112 -14.83 8.98 9.13
N ALA A 113 -15.49 7.85 9.37
CA ALA A 113 -15.27 7.05 10.56
C ALA A 113 -13.99 6.17 10.49
N GLN A 114 -13.09 6.42 9.53
CA GLN A 114 -11.88 5.62 9.33
C GLN A 114 -10.79 5.96 10.35
N ASP A 115 -9.96 4.96 10.67
CA ASP A 115 -8.77 5.16 11.50
C ASP A 115 -7.67 5.89 10.70
N LEU A 116 -7.35 7.11 11.14
CA LEU A 116 -6.31 7.94 10.50
C LEU A 116 -4.93 7.28 10.53
N THR A 117 -4.61 6.49 11.56
CA THR A 117 -3.33 5.79 11.70
C THR A 117 -3.20 4.72 10.62
N VAL A 118 -4.28 3.97 10.38
CA VAL A 118 -4.36 2.96 9.32
C VAL A 118 -4.22 3.66 7.97
N PHE A 119 -4.96 4.74 7.75
CA PHE A 119 -4.87 5.54 6.52
C PHE A 119 -3.45 6.06 6.23
N PHE A 120 -2.76 6.66 7.21
CA PHE A 120 -1.39 7.13 7.01
C PHE A 120 -0.41 5.98 6.75
N THR A 121 -0.60 4.83 7.40
CA THR A 121 0.21 3.64 7.16
C THR A 121 0.02 3.13 5.72
N GLU A 122 -1.20 3.16 5.20
CA GLU A 122 -1.49 2.85 3.81
C GLU A 122 -0.87 3.85 2.84
N LEU A 123 -0.97 5.15 3.14
CA LEU A 123 -0.38 6.21 2.31
C LEU A 123 1.14 6.08 2.22
N ILE A 124 1.81 5.82 3.35
CA ILE A 124 3.26 5.57 3.39
C ILE A 124 3.62 4.32 2.58
N SER A 125 2.85 3.24 2.75
CA SER A 125 3.05 2.00 2.00
C SER A 125 2.87 2.22 0.49
N TYR A 126 1.87 3.01 0.10
CA TYR A 126 1.62 3.38 -1.29
C TYR A 126 2.77 4.20 -1.89
N TYR A 127 3.29 5.20 -1.17
CA TYR A 127 4.46 5.98 -1.60
C TYR A 127 5.73 5.13 -1.74
N ARG A 128 5.95 4.20 -0.81
CA ARG A 128 7.06 3.23 -0.90
C ARG A 128 6.93 2.41 -2.16
N ASP A 129 5.75 1.84 -2.41
CA ASP A 129 5.52 0.99 -3.58
C ASP A 129 5.72 1.77 -4.89
N LEU A 130 5.25 3.02 -4.96
CA LEU A 130 5.51 3.91 -6.10
C LEU A 130 7.01 4.13 -6.33
N THR A 131 7.77 4.34 -5.25
CA THR A 131 9.21 4.60 -5.33
C THR A 131 9.97 3.36 -5.80
N VAL A 132 9.61 2.18 -5.29
CA VAL A 132 10.20 0.90 -5.71
C VAL A 132 9.83 0.61 -7.17
N ALA A 133 8.56 0.74 -7.54
CA ALA A 133 8.09 0.54 -8.92
C ALA A 133 8.76 1.49 -9.91
N LYS A 134 8.97 2.76 -9.55
CA LYS A 134 9.64 3.74 -10.40
C LYS A 134 11.15 3.48 -10.56
N THR A 135 11.81 2.95 -9.54
CA THR A 135 13.27 2.72 -9.54
C THR A 135 13.65 1.41 -10.20
N LEU A 136 12.89 0.35 -9.98
CA LEU A 136 13.20 -1.01 -10.45
C LEU A 136 12.38 -1.45 -11.66
N GLY A 137 11.33 -0.71 -12.04
CA GLY A 137 10.46 -1.08 -13.16
C GLY A 137 9.80 -2.44 -12.93
N ASP A 138 9.92 -3.34 -13.92
CA ASP A 138 9.35 -4.69 -13.84
C ASP A 138 9.99 -5.56 -12.74
N GLY A 139 11.22 -5.24 -12.29
CA GLY A 139 11.88 -5.92 -11.17
C GLY A 139 11.31 -5.57 -9.79
N ALA A 140 10.38 -4.61 -9.71
CA ALA A 140 9.75 -4.22 -8.45
C ALA A 140 8.80 -5.29 -7.90
N ALA A 141 8.22 -6.13 -8.74
CA ALA A 141 7.30 -7.20 -8.31
C ALA A 141 7.95 -8.18 -7.31
N THR A 142 9.28 -8.36 -7.37
CA THR A 142 10.02 -9.22 -6.42
C THR A 142 10.05 -8.64 -5.00
N TYR A 143 9.92 -7.32 -4.84
CA TYR A 143 10.06 -6.62 -3.56
C TYR A 143 8.74 -6.11 -3.00
N LEU A 144 7.66 -6.21 -3.79
CA LEU A 144 6.35 -5.68 -3.44
C LEU A 144 5.39 -6.84 -3.19
N ASP A 145 4.82 -6.88 -1.99
CA ASP A 145 3.74 -7.80 -1.61
C ASP A 145 2.38 -7.36 -2.22
N LEU A 146 2.34 -7.22 -3.55
CA LEU A 146 1.18 -6.76 -4.31
C LEU A 146 0.63 -7.90 -5.17
N SER A 147 -0.69 -7.92 -5.34
CA SER A 147 -1.30 -8.74 -6.39
C SER A 147 -0.90 -8.19 -7.77
N ASP A 148 -0.86 -9.05 -8.79
CA ASP A 148 -0.54 -8.65 -10.16
C ASP A 148 -1.45 -7.52 -10.66
N ALA A 149 -2.73 -7.53 -10.29
CA ALA A 149 -3.69 -6.49 -10.63
C ALA A 149 -3.33 -5.14 -9.97
N ALA A 150 -2.99 -5.15 -8.68
CA ALA A 150 -2.60 -3.95 -7.96
C ALA A 150 -1.27 -3.39 -8.48
N PHE A 151 -0.31 -4.26 -8.81
CA PHE A 151 0.97 -3.87 -9.40
C PHE A 151 0.78 -3.21 -10.77
N ARG A 152 -0.05 -3.80 -11.66
CA ARG A 152 -0.36 -3.22 -12.97
C ARG A 152 -1.02 -1.85 -12.87
N SER A 153 -1.98 -1.69 -11.96
CA SER A 153 -2.63 -0.39 -11.71
C SER A 153 -1.63 0.67 -11.27
N LEU A 154 -0.72 0.31 -10.35
CA LEU A 154 0.34 1.20 -9.86
C LEU A 154 1.29 1.63 -10.99
N VAL A 155 1.74 0.69 -11.82
CA VAL A 155 2.60 0.98 -12.98
C VAL A 155 1.89 1.86 -14.00
N CYS A 156 0.57 1.66 -14.23
CA CYS A 156 -0.23 2.52 -15.08
C CYS A 156 -0.29 3.97 -14.58
N SER A 157 -0.51 4.19 -13.27
CA SER A 157 -0.46 5.52 -12.65
C SER A 157 0.91 6.19 -12.83
N ILE A 158 2.00 5.46 -12.58
CA ILE A 158 3.37 5.96 -12.79
C ILE A 158 3.60 6.35 -14.25
N ARG A 159 3.11 5.54 -15.20
CA ARG A 159 3.30 5.78 -16.63
C ARG A 159 2.50 6.99 -17.12
N ALA A 160 1.29 7.19 -16.60
CA ALA A 160 0.48 8.38 -16.85
C ALA A 160 1.15 9.64 -16.29
N ASP A 161 1.74 9.55 -15.10
CA ASP A 161 2.48 10.65 -14.48
C ASP A 161 3.79 10.98 -15.22
N CYS A 162 4.54 9.95 -15.65
CA CYS A 162 5.71 10.10 -16.52
C CYS A 162 5.34 10.71 -17.88
N LEU A 163 4.21 10.31 -18.48
CA LEU A 163 3.70 10.90 -19.72
C LEU A 163 3.31 12.36 -19.51
N LYS A 164 2.54 12.70 -18.46
CA LYS A 164 2.19 14.08 -18.11
C LYS A 164 3.45 14.95 -17.89
N LYS A 165 4.45 14.48 -17.14
CA LYS A 165 5.72 15.20 -16.92
C LYS A 165 6.61 15.28 -18.16
N ARG A 166 6.59 14.27 -19.03
CA ARG A 166 7.34 14.29 -20.30
C ARG A 166 6.66 15.25 -21.29
N TRP A 167 5.34 15.27 -21.32
CA TRP A 167 4.56 16.20 -22.14
C TRP A 167 4.67 17.65 -21.64
N LYS A 168 4.55 17.92 -20.33
CA LYS A 168 4.82 19.26 -19.74
C LYS A 168 6.24 19.74 -20.01
N ARG A 169 7.26 18.86 -19.95
CA ARG A 169 8.64 19.20 -20.32
C ARG A 169 8.81 19.47 -21.82
N SER A 170 8.13 18.72 -22.67
CA SER A 170 8.16 18.93 -24.13
C SER A 170 7.38 20.18 -24.57
N ALA A 171 6.27 20.51 -23.89
CA ALA A 171 5.49 21.72 -24.12
C ALA A 171 6.24 22.98 -23.65
N ALA A 172 6.90 22.92 -22.48
CA ALA A 172 7.77 24.00 -22.00
C ALA A 172 9.00 24.21 -22.89
N GLY A 173 9.52 23.14 -23.53
CA GLY A 173 10.57 23.21 -24.54
C GLY A 173 10.12 23.81 -25.89
N ALA A 174 8.86 23.63 -26.27
CA ALA A 174 8.30 24.22 -27.50
C ALA A 174 8.08 25.74 -27.36
N GLU A 175 7.67 26.24 -26.19
CA GLU A 175 7.52 27.68 -25.93
C GLU A 175 8.86 28.43 -25.88
N THR A 176 9.96 27.78 -25.49
CA THR A 176 11.29 28.41 -25.46
C THR A 176 11.94 28.53 -26.84
N VAL A 177 11.60 27.66 -27.79
CA VAL A 177 12.09 27.72 -29.18
C VAL A 177 11.35 28.79 -29.99
N GLY A 178 10.06 29.03 -29.73
CA GLY A 178 9.28 30.07 -30.41
C GLY A 178 9.69 31.52 -30.07
N ARG A 179 10.28 31.78 -28.90
CA ARG A 179 10.74 33.13 -28.53
C ARG A 179 12.08 33.56 -29.12
N ARG A 180 12.87 32.64 -29.67
CA ARG A 180 14.18 32.98 -30.30
C ARG A 180 14.09 33.34 -31.78
N GLN A 181 12.94 33.20 -32.43
CA GLN A 181 12.78 33.54 -33.86
C GLN A 181 12.16 34.92 -34.13
N ASN A 182 11.66 35.63 -33.11
CA ASN A 182 11.08 36.98 -33.25
C ASN A 182 11.98 38.10 -32.68
N SER A 183 13.29 37.86 -32.59
CA SER A 183 14.28 38.88 -32.20
C SER A 183 15.48 38.86 -33.13
N LEU A 184 15.21 39.10 -34.42
CA LEU A 184 16.15 39.58 -35.44
C LEU A 184 15.40 40.55 -36.35
#